data_AF-A0A251VDS4-F1
#
_entry.id   AF-A0A251VDS4-F1
#
_cell.length_a   1.000
_cell.length_b   1.000
_cell.length_c   1.000
_cell.angle_alpha   90.00
_cell.angle_beta   90.00
_cell.angle_gamma   90.00
#
_symmetry.space_group_name_H-M   'P 1'
#
loop_
_entity.id
_entity.type
_entity.pdbx_description
1 polymer ?
#
loop_
_entity_poly.entity_id
_entity_poly.type
_entity_poly.pdbx_seq_one_letter_code
_entity_poly.pdbx_strand_id
1 'polypeptide(L)'
;MLPLLISYTYLLISTNIYIVDAATGKSIFILAGQSNMSGRGGVVNLTWDGYVPRESSPNPSILRLSANLSWELAVEPLHCDIDVAKVCGVGPGMAFANSLLRKDPRFGVVGLVPCAIGGTNISEWARGGGLYNQMMRRTKAAVCGGGVIRGLLWYQGESDTLTLKDAEAYKKRLHRFFEDVRVDLRLPLLPIVQVKCPNHIPA
;
A
#
# COMPACT_ATOMS: atom_id res chain seq x y z
N MET A 1 1.25 72.84 7.86
CA MET A 1 1.23 71.59 8.66
C MET A 1 0.25 70.63 8.00
N LEU A 2 0.75 69.55 7.40
CA LEU A 2 -0.05 68.50 6.76
C LEU A 2 0.05 67.24 7.64
N PRO A 3 -1.04 66.55 8.03
CA PRO A 3 -0.91 65.30 8.76
C PRO A 3 -0.75 64.13 7.77
N LEU A 4 0.27 63.31 8.01
CA LEU A 4 0.48 62.02 7.34
C LEU A 4 -0.63 61.04 7.78
N LEU A 5 -1.37 60.48 6.82
CA LEU A 5 -2.25 59.33 7.03
C LEU A 5 -1.44 58.05 6.84
N ILE A 6 -1.21 57.30 7.93
CA ILE A 6 -0.62 55.96 7.88
C ILE A 6 -1.77 54.96 7.70
N SER A 7 -1.88 54.42 6.49
CA SER A 7 -2.80 53.32 6.16
C SER A 7 -2.23 52.00 6.71
N TYR A 8 -2.88 51.43 7.73
CA TYR A 8 -2.62 50.05 8.17
C TYR A 8 -3.38 49.06 7.28
N THR A 9 -2.66 48.36 6.40
CA THR A 9 -3.19 47.19 5.70
C THR A 9 -3.05 45.96 6.59
N TYR A 10 -4.16 45.45 7.10
CA TYR A 10 -4.19 44.17 7.81
C TYR A 10 -4.16 43.03 6.79
N LEU A 11 -3.07 42.26 6.78
CA LEU A 11 -2.95 41.02 6.04
C LEU A 11 -3.76 39.93 6.77
N LEU A 12 -4.96 39.61 6.29
CA LEU A 12 -5.73 38.46 6.77
C LEU A 12 -5.09 37.18 6.24
N ILE A 13 -4.23 36.57 7.05
CA ILE A 13 -3.78 35.19 6.82
C ILE A 13 -4.94 34.28 7.24
N SER A 14 -5.79 33.88 6.30
CA SER A 14 -6.73 32.78 6.52
C SER A 14 -5.93 31.48 6.63
N THR A 15 -5.57 31.10 7.85
CA THR A 15 -5.13 29.73 8.11
C THR A 15 -6.35 28.84 7.97
N ASN A 16 -6.47 28.16 6.83
CA ASN A 16 -7.31 26.96 6.74
C ASN A 16 -6.64 25.90 7.63
N ILE A 17 -6.94 25.95 8.92
CA ILE A 17 -6.69 24.85 9.84
C ILE A 17 -7.68 23.76 9.42
N TYR A 18 -7.25 22.87 8.53
CA TYR A 18 -7.89 21.57 8.41
C TYR A 18 -7.63 20.85 9.72
N ILE A 19 -8.55 21.00 10.68
CA ILE A 19 -8.69 20.02 11.76
C ILE A 19 -9.14 18.74 11.06
N VAL A 20 -8.18 17.94 10.62
CA VAL A 20 -8.42 16.52 10.38
C VAL A 20 -8.74 15.94 11.74
N ASP A 21 -10.03 15.82 12.02
CA ASP A 21 -10.54 15.06 13.15
C ASP A 21 -9.82 13.71 13.19
N ALA A 22 -9.15 13.44 14.31
CA ALA A 22 -8.28 12.29 14.46
C ALA A 22 -9.04 10.99 14.78
N ALA A 23 -10.37 10.92 14.57
CA ALA A 23 -11.17 9.87 15.21
C ALA A 23 -12.29 9.20 14.40
N THR A 24 -12.39 9.31 13.07
CA THR A 24 -13.52 8.67 12.33
C THR A 24 -13.16 7.80 11.13
N GLY A 25 -11.91 7.76 10.66
CA GLY A 25 -11.50 7.01 9.46
C GLY A 25 -10.44 5.93 9.71
N LYS A 26 -10.46 4.86 8.90
CA LYS A 26 -9.39 3.83 8.87
C LYS A 26 -8.10 4.43 8.30
N SER A 27 -6.95 4.06 8.85
CA SER A 27 -5.63 4.29 8.25
C SER A 27 -5.35 3.20 7.22
N ILE A 28 -5.46 3.53 5.94
CA ILE A 28 -5.43 2.57 4.83
C ILE A 28 -4.03 2.42 4.26
N PHE A 29 -3.57 1.18 4.10
CA PHE A 29 -2.31 0.83 3.45
C PHE A 29 -2.56 -0.13 2.28
N ILE A 30 -2.03 0.23 1.12
CA ILE A 30 -2.11 -0.58 -0.09
C ILE A 30 -0.94 -1.57 -0.08
N LEU A 31 -1.20 -2.85 -0.30
CA LEU A 31 -0.19 -3.90 -0.36
C LEU A 31 -0.12 -4.41 -1.82
N ALA A 32 0.87 -3.98 -2.58
CA ALA A 32 0.99 -4.33 -3.99
C ALA A 32 2.39 -4.83 -4.36
N GLY A 33 2.47 -5.52 -5.49
CA GLY A 33 3.68 -6.16 -5.97
C GLY A 33 3.44 -7.62 -6.33
N GLN A 34 4.39 -8.51 -6.02
CA GLN A 34 4.31 -9.92 -6.42
C GLN A 34 4.28 -10.91 -5.24
N SER A 35 4.71 -12.16 -5.48
CA SER A 35 4.63 -13.29 -4.55
C SER A 35 5.11 -12.96 -3.14
N ASN A 36 6.22 -12.23 -3.00
CA ASN A 36 6.77 -11.86 -1.69
C ASN A 36 5.96 -10.80 -0.94
N MET A 37 5.17 -9.95 -1.63
CA MET A 37 4.12 -9.14 -0.99
C MET A 37 2.89 -9.98 -0.67
N SER A 38 2.44 -10.81 -1.62
CA SER A 38 1.21 -11.60 -1.45
C SER A 38 1.33 -12.64 -0.33
N GLY A 39 2.54 -13.14 -0.10
CA GLY A 39 2.90 -14.06 0.98
C GLY A 39 3.16 -15.48 0.49
N ARG A 40 4.32 -16.02 0.87
CA ARG A 40 4.74 -17.42 0.62
C ARG A 40 5.39 -18.08 1.84
N GLY A 41 5.44 -17.38 2.99
CA GLY A 41 5.99 -17.95 4.21
C GLY A 41 5.19 -19.17 4.65
N GLY A 42 5.89 -20.27 4.95
CA GLY A 42 5.28 -21.55 5.35
C GLY A 42 4.70 -22.37 4.19
N VAL A 43 4.82 -21.93 2.93
CA VAL A 43 4.33 -22.70 1.78
C VAL A 43 5.41 -23.68 1.30
N VAL A 44 5.12 -24.98 1.38
CA VAL A 44 5.98 -26.07 0.91
C VAL A 44 5.13 -27.02 0.05
N ASN A 45 5.63 -27.42 -1.12
CA ASN A 45 4.91 -28.31 -2.06
C ASN A 45 3.45 -27.89 -2.30
N LEU A 46 3.24 -26.59 -2.59
CA LEU A 46 1.91 -26.00 -2.82
C LEU A 46 0.94 -26.15 -1.63
N THR A 47 1.44 -26.31 -0.42
CA THR A 47 0.64 -26.40 0.80
C THR A 47 1.19 -25.43 1.83
N TRP A 48 0.34 -24.58 2.41
CA TRP A 48 0.72 -23.73 3.53
C TRP A 48 0.66 -24.54 4.84
N ASP A 49 1.69 -24.44 5.66
CA ASP A 49 1.80 -25.13 6.96
C ASP A 49 0.85 -24.58 8.04
N GLY A 50 0.18 -23.46 7.78
CA GLY A 50 -0.74 -22.80 8.71
C GLY A 50 -0.03 -22.08 9.86
N TYR A 51 1.30 -22.03 9.87
CA TYR A 51 2.05 -21.35 10.92
C TYR A 51 2.00 -19.83 10.72
N VAL A 52 1.55 -19.12 11.76
CA VAL A 52 1.51 -17.66 11.81
C VAL A 52 2.40 -17.18 12.96
N PRO A 53 3.50 -16.44 12.66
CA PRO A 53 4.33 -15.83 13.70
C PRO A 53 3.54 -14.88 14.60
N ARG A 54 4.00 -14.70 15.85
CA ARG A 54 3.35 -13.83 16.84
C ARG A 54 3.23 -12.38 16.38
N GLU A 55 4.20 -11.89 15.62
CA GLU A 55 4.20 -10.54 15.06
C GLU A 55 3.07 -10.33 14.04
N SER A 56 2.60 -11.42 13.44
CA SER A 56 1.51 -11.46 12.45
C SER A 56 0.18 -11.93 13.04
N SER A 57 0.04 -12.02 14.37
CA SER A 57 -1.21 -12.41 15.01
C SER A 57 -2.36 -11.45 14.67
N PRO A 58 -3.61 -11.95 14.52
CA PRO A 58 -4.79 -11.11 14.30
C PRO A 58 -4.99 -10.08 15.41
N ASN A 59 -5.53 -8.92 15.04
CA ASN A 59 -5.80 -7.81 15.95
C ASN A 59 -7.14 -7.15 15.55
N PRO A 60 -8.09 -6.93 16.48
CA PRO A 60 -9.39 -6.30 16.17
C PRO A 60 -9.28 -4.92 15.50
N SER A 61 -8.17 -4.21 15.69
CA SER A 61 -7.89 -2.91 15.07
C SER A 61 -7.22 -3.02 13.69
N ILE A 62 -7.04 -4.23 13.14
CA ILE A 62 -6.46 -4.46 11.82
C ILE A 62 -7.47 -5.20 10.95
N LEU A 63 -7.88 -4.53 9.88
CA LEU A 63 -8.87 -5.02 8.93
C LEU A 63 -8.23 -5.27 7.57
N ARG A 64 -8.82 -6.17 6.80
CA ARG A 64 -8.45 -6.50 5.43
C ARG A 64 -9.62 -6.22 4.51
N LEU A 65 -9.37 -5.67 3.33
CA LEU A 65 -10.38 -5.56 2.28
C LEU A 65 -10.40 -6.87 1.46
N SER A 66 -11.49 -7.63 1.56
CA SER A 66 -11.67 -8.88 0.79
C SER A 66 -11.80 -8.65 -0.71
N ALA A 67 -11.78 -9.72 -1.50
CA ALA A 67 -12.07 -9.70 -2.94
C ALA A 67 -13.45 -9.08 -3.24
N ASN A 68 -14.42 -9.31 -2.35
CA ASN A 68 -15.79 -8.77 -2.42
C ASN A 68 -15.90 -7.30 -1.95
N LEU A 69 -14.77 -6.60 -1.80
CA LEU A 69 -14.71 -5.19 -1.38
C LEU A 69 -15.37 -4.93 -0.01
N SER A 70 -15.38 -5.94 0.86
CA SER A 70 -15.90 -5.85 2.22
C SER A 70 -14.76 -5.90 3.23
N TRP A 71 -14.84 -5.07 4.26
CA TRP A 71 -13.87 -5.08 5.36
C TRP A 71 -14.15 -6.25 6.31
N GLU A 72 -13.10 -7.00 6.64
CA GLU A 72 -13.12 -8.12 7.58
C GLU A 72 -11.89 -8.07 8.50
N LEU A 73 -11.89 -8.87 9.56
CA LEU A 73 -10.72 -9.04 10.42
C LEU A 73 -9.53 -9.53 9.58
N ALA A 74 -8.39 -8.87 9.70
CA ALA A 74 -7.20 -9.30 8.97
C ALA A 74 -6.58 -10.56 9.61
N VAL A 75 -6.46 -11.61 8.81
CA VAL A 75 -5.85 -12.90 9.17
C VAL A 75 -4.99 -13.35 7.97
N GLU A 76 -3.80 -13.90 8.23
CA GLU A 76 -2.99 -14.51 7.16
C GLU A 76 -3.67 -15.78 6.62
N PRO A 77 -3.53 -16.09 5.31
CA PRO A 77 -2.81 -15.35 4.28
C PRO A 77 -3.64 -14.17 3.73
N LEU A 78 -3.10 -12.95 3.76
CA LEU A 78 -3.86 -11.74 3.39
C LEU A 78 -4.32 -11.69 1.91
N HIS A 79 -3.68 -12.44 1.02
CA HIS A 79 -3.98 -12.43 -0.42
C HIS A 79 -4.68 -13.71 -0.91
N CYS A 80 -5.21 -14.56 -0.02
CA CYS A 80 -5.80 -15.86 -0.38
C CYS A 80 -6.95 -15.79 -1.41
N ASP A 81 -7.74 -14.72 -1.40
CA ASP A 81 -8.83 -14.45 -2.35
C ASP A 81 -8.44 -13.41 -3.44
N ILE A 82 -7.18 -12.97 -3.45
CA ILE A 82 -6.65 -11.97 -4.39
C ILE A 82 -5.69 -12.64 -5.39
N ASP A 83 -4.65 -13.31 -4.91
CA ASP A 83 -3.65 -14.04 -5.70
C ASP A 83 -4.09 -15.50 -5.91
N VAL A 84 -5.32 -15.68 -6.39
CA VAL A 84 -6.05 -16.96 -6.43
C VAL A 84 -5.38 -18.06 -7.27
N ALA A 85 -4.48 -17.69 -8.18
CA ALA A 85 -3.74 -18.64 -8.99
C ALA A 85 -2.58 -19.32 -8.24
N LYS A 86 -2.31 -18.91 -6.99
CA LYS A 86 -1.17 -19.34 -6.20
C LYS A 86 -1.57 -19.64 -4.75
N VAL A 87 -0.90 -20.61 -4.14
CA VAL A 87 -1.06 -20.88 -2.72
C VAL A 87 -0.36 -19.77 -1.94
N CYS A 88 -1.14 -19.02 -1.17
CA CYS A 88 -0.66 -17.94 -0.34
C CYS A 88 -0.27 -18.47 1.04
N GLY A 89 0.77 -17.87 1.61
CA GLY A 89 1.17 -18.05 3.01
C GLY A 89 1.40 -16.70 3.66
N VAL A 90 2.26 -16.66 4.67
CA VAL A 90 2.55 -15.41 5.39
C VAL A 90 3.25 -14.40 4.48
N GLY A 91 2.73 -13.16 4.46
CA GLY A 91 3.34 -11.99 3.85
C GLY A 91 3.79 -10.95 4.91
N PRO A 92 4.24 -9.75 4.49
CA PRO A 92 4.71 -8.72 5.43
C PRO A 92 3.58 -7.90 6.07
N GLY A 93 2.34 -8.00 5.56
CA GLY A 93 1.25 -7.08 5.88
C GLY A 93 0.84 -7.08 7.36
N MET A 94 0.63 -8.26 7.95
CA MET A 94 0.23 -8.35 9.37
C MET A 94 1.32 -7.88 10.32
N ALA A 95 2.57 -8.30 10.10
CA ALA A 95 3.71 -7.85 10.89
C ALA A 95 3.91 -6.32 10.80
N PHE A 96 3.76 -5.75 9.61
CA PHE A 96 3.77 -4.31 9.39
C PHE A 96 2.68 -3.61 10.20
N ALA A 97 1.42 -4.02 10.06
CA ALA A 97 0.28 -3.36 10.70
C ALA A 97 0.35 -3.45 12.23
N ASN A 98 0.70 -4.61 12.78
CA ASN A 98 0.91 -4.77 14.21
C ASN A 98 2.09 -3.92 14.72
N SER A 99 3.20 -3.87 13.99
CA SER A 99 4.35 -3.03 14.35
C SER A 99 4.01 -1.54 14.31
N LEU A 100 3.22 -1.11 13.32
CA LEU A 100 2.75 0.26 13.20
C LEU A 100 1.92 0.68 14.41
N LEU A 101 0.93 -0.13 14.80
CA LEU A 101 0.07 0.16 15.96
C LEU A 101 0.81 0.10 17.29
N ARG A 102 1.80 -0.79 17.43
CA ARG A 102 2.66 -0.81 18.63
C ARG A 102 3.50 0.45 18.76
N LYS A 103 3.98 1.00 17.64
CA LYS A 103 4.81 2.21 17.63
C LYS A 103 3.99 3.49 17.77
N ASP A 104 2.82 3.54 17.14
CA ASP A 104 1.94 4.70 17.21
C ASP A 104 0.46 4.27 17.17
N PRO A 105 -0.21 4.14 18.33
CA PRO A 105 -1.62 3.79 18.40
C PRO A 105 -2.55 4.81 17.74
N ARG A 106 -2.09 6.04 17.45
CA ARG A 106 -2.90 7.10 16.82
C ARG A 106 -3.26 6.79 15.36
N PHE A 107 -2.67 5.76 14.76
CA PHE A 107 -3.14 5.24 13.48
C PHE A 107 -4.57 4.65 13.56
N GLY A 108 -5.08 4.36 14.77
CA GLY A 108 -6.44 3.90 14.97
C GLY A 108 -6.69 2.53 14.33
N VAL A 109 -7.79 2.39 13.58
CA VAL A 109 -8.05 1.16 12.82
C VAL A 109 -7.20 1.15 11.55
N VAL A 110 -6.35 0.14 11.37
CA VAL A 110 -5.54 -0.06 10.17
C VAL A 110 -6.34 -0.89 9.16
N GLY A 111 -6.47 -0.38 7.93
CA GLY A 111 -7.08 -1.09 6.82
C GLY A 111 -6.05 -1.53 5.80
N LEU A 112 -5.89 -2.84 5.60
CA LEU A 112 -5.00 -3.42 4.60
C LEU A 112 -5.76 -3.69 3.31
N VAL A 113 -5.22 -3.21 2.18
CA VAL A 113 -5.80 -3.41 0.85
C VAL A 113 -4.86 -4.31 0.04
N PRO A 114 -5.03 -5.64 0.13
CA PRO A 114 -4.21 -6.60 -0.61
C PRO A 114 -4.49 -6.51 -2.12
N CYS A 115 -3.44 -6.36 -2.92
CA CYS A 115 -3.50 -6.20 -4.37
C CYS A 115 -2.41 -6.98 -5.11
N ALA A 116 -1.41 -7.54 -4.41
CA ALA A 116 -0.27 -8.20 -5.04
C ALA A 116 -0.66 -9.50 -5.74
N ILE A 117 0.00 -9.80 -6.87
CA ILE A 117 -0.23 -10.99 -7.70
C ILE A 117 1.11 -11.66 -8.03
N GLY A 118 1.21 -12.97 -7.77
CA GLY A 118 2.46 -13.70 -7.89
C GLY A 118 2.98 -13.84 -9.33
N GLY A 119 4.28 -13.58 -9.52
CA GLY A 119 4.97 -13.82 -10.80
C GLY A 119 4.88 -12.68 -11.81
N THR A 120 4.27 -11.54 -11.46
CA THR A 120 4.05 -10.45 -12.41
C THR A 120 5.27 -9.56 -12.59
N ASN A 121 5.51 -9.12 -13.83
CA ASN A 121 6.48 -8.12 -14.24
C ASN A 121 5.94 -6.69 -14.04
N ILE A 122 6.81 -5.69 -13.82
CA ILE A 122 6.40 -4.28 -13.64
C ILE A 122 5.59 -3.72 -14.83
N SER A 123 5.80 -4.25 -16.04
CA SER A 123 5.04 -3.84 -17.23
C SER A 123 3.55 -4.19 -17.13
N GLU A 124 3.18 -5.24 -16.40
CA GLU A 124 1.78 -5.61 -16.13
C GLU A 124 1.10 -4.64 -15.14
N TRP A 125 1.91 -3.87 -14.40
CA TRP A 125 1.49 -2.83 -13.47
C TRP A 125 1.43 -1.44 -14.11
N ALA A 126 1.67 -1.31 -15.42
CA ALA A 126 1.56 -0.04 -16.11
C ALA A 126 0.13 0.53 -16.01
N ARG A 127 0.02 1.87 -15.96
CA ARG A 127 -1.27 2.56 -15.92
C ARG A 127 -2.16 2.14 -17.08
N GLY A 128 -3.42 1.83 -16.78
CA GLY A 128 -4.37 1.27 -17.75
C GLY A 128 -4.32 -0.26 -17.87
N GLY A 129 -3.28 -0.92 -17.35
CA GLY A 129 -3.18 -2.38 -17.26
C GLY A 129 -4.15 -2.98 -16.23
N GLY A 130 -4.40 -4.28 -16.36
CA GLY A 130 -5.37 -5.01 -15.53
C GLY A 130 -5.07 -4.92 -14.03
N LEU A 131 -3.83 -5.20 -13.63
CA LEU A 131 -3.39 -5.19 -12.23
C LEU A 131 -3.46 -3.79 -11.63
N TYR A 132 -2.99 -2.79 -12.37
CA TYR A 132 -3.07 -1.38 -11.98
C TYR A 132 -4.53 -0.95 -11.75
N ASN A 133 -5.41 -1.25 -12.71
CA ASN A 133 -6.82 -0.88 -12.63
C ASN A 133 -7.53 -1.60 -11.47
N GLN A 134 -7.18 -2.86 -11.20
CA GLN A 134 -7.70 -3.61 -10.06
C GLN A 134 -7.25 -2.99 -8.73
N MET A 135 -5.97 -2.66 -8.60
CA MET A 135 -5.43 -1.96 -7.43
C MET A 135 -6.13 -0.62 -7.20
N MET A 136 -6.36 0.16 -8.26
CA MET A 136 -7.06 1.43 -8.16
C MET A 136 -8.53 1.26 -7.76
N ARG A 137 -9.23 0.27 -8.30
CA ARG A 137 -10.62 -0.04 -7.93
C ARG A 137 -10.72 -0.40 -6.45
N ARG A 138 -9.83 -1.27 -5.97
CA ARG A 138 -9.79 -1.71 -4.57
C ARG A 138 -9.45 -0.56 -3.63
N THR A 139 -8.45 0.24 -3.98
CA THR A 139 -8.06 1.44 -3.22
C THR A 139 -9.22 2.44 -3.12
N LYS A 140 -9.95 2.69 -4.21
CA LYS A 140 -11.13 3.57 -4.21
C LYS A 140 -12.25 3.02 -3.32
N ALA A 141 -12.54 1.73 -3.40
CA ALA A 141 -13.54 1.09 -2.54
C ALA A 141 -13.15 1.18 -1.04
N ALA A 142 -11.87 1.04 -0.73
CA ALA A 142 -11.36 1.13 0.64
C ALA A 142 -11.67 2.48 1.30
N VAL A 143 -11.59 3.58 0.54
CA VAL A 143 -11.81 4.94 1.06
C VAL A 143 -13.27 5.38 1.07
N CYS A 144 -14.18 4.67 0.39
CA CYS A 144 -15.61 5.02 0.33
C CYS A 144 -16.27 5.17 1.72
N GLY A 145 -15.77 4.47 2.73
CA GLY A 145 -16.25 4.56 4.12
C GLY A 145 -15.51 5.58 5.01
N GLY A 146 -14.87 6.60 4.42
CA GLY A 146 -14.19 7.68 5.17
C GLY A 146 -12.78 7.36 5.64
N GLY A 147 -12.14 6.31 5.11
CA GLY A 147 -10.74 6.00 5.42
C GLY A 147 -9.75 6.89 4.68
N VAL A 148 -8.55 7.03 5.24
CA VAL A 148 -7.46 7.85 4.68
C VAL A 148 -6.32 6.95 4.23
N ILE A 149 -5.89 7.09 2.97
CA ILE A 149 -4.73 6.37 2.45
C ILE A 149 -3.47 6.94 3.08
N ARG A 150 -2.74 6.11 3.83
CA ARG A 150 -1.52 6.47 4.56
C ARG A 150 -0.26 6.03 3.83
N GLY A 151 -0.34 5.05 2.94
CA GLY A 151 0.82 4.63 2.16
C GLY A 151 0.58 3.45 1.23
N LEU A 152 1.55 3.23 0.36
CA LEU A 152 1.69 2.06 -0.50
C LEU A 152 2.94 1.27 -0.08
N LEU A 153 2.77 0.00 0.24
CA LEU A 153 3.85 -0.96 0.38
C LEU A 153 4.00 -1.69 -0.95
N TRP A 154 5.20 -1.62 -1.52
CA TRP A 154 5.53 -2.18 -2.82
C TRP A 154 6.66 -3.21 -2.68
N TYR A 155 6.39 -4.47 -3.00
CA TYR A 155 7.44 -5.51 -3.05
C TYR A 155 7.30 -6.33 -4.33
N GLN A 156 8.15 -5.97 -5.30
CA GLN A 156 8.20 -6.58 -6.62
C GLN A 156 9.57 -6.34 -7.26
N GLY A 157 9.90 -7.15 -8.25
CA GLY A 157 11.03 -6.94 -9.15
C GLY A 157 11.71 -8.25 -9.54
N GLU A 158 11.42 -9.36 -8.88
CA GLU A 158 12.09 -10.63 -9.13
C GLU A 158 11.74 -11.18 -10.52
N SER A 159 10.54 -10.93 -11.04
CA SER A 159 10.20 -11.31 -12.42
C SER A 159 10.91 -10.43 -13.46
N ASP A 160 11.31 -9.20 -13.11
CA ASP A 160 12.01 -8.29 -14.00
C ASP A 160 13.50 -8.62 -14.15
N THR A 161 14.06 -9.48 -13.27
CA THR A 161 15.45 -9.93 -13.39
C THR A 161 15.64 -11.07 -14.39
N LEU A 162 14.55 -11.61 -14.96
CA LEU A 162 14.61 -12.75 -15.89
C LEU A 162 15.23 -12.39 -17.25
N THR A 163 15.18 -11.11 -17.65
CA THR A 163 15.80 -10.63 -18.88
C THR A 163 16.57 -9.34 -18.62
N LEU A 164 17.72 -9.16 -19.31
CA LEU A 164 18.51 -7.93 -19.20
C LEU A 164 17.68 -6.69 -19.59
N LYS A 165 16.86 -6.82 -20.65
CA LYS A 165 15.98 -5.75 -21.13
C LYS A 165 15.00 -5.27 -20.06
N ASP A 166 14.39 -6.17 -19.30
CA ASP A 166 13.44 -5.81 -18.26
C ASP A 166 14.15 -5.23 -17.04
N ALA A 167 15.29 -5.81 -16.65
CA ALA A 167 16.12 -5.30 -15.57
C ALA A 167 16.59 -3.85 -15.83
N GLU A 168 17.08 -3.55 -17.05
CA GLU A 168 17.51 -2.21 -17.45
C GLU A 168 16.34 -1.21 -17.49
N ALA A 169 15.16 -1.64 -17.94
CA ALA A 169 13.97 -0.80 -18.01
C ALA A 169 13.28 -0.59 -16.65
N TYR A 170 13.57 -1.44 -15.66
CA TYR A 170 12.85 -1.55 -14.40
C TYR A 170 12.70 -0.22 -13.67
N LYS A 171 13.83 0.47 -13.43
CA LYS A 171 13.85 1.73 -12.66
C LYS A 171 12.92 2.78 -13.28
N LYS A 172 12.93 2.90 -14.62
CA LYS A 172 12.08 3.86 -15.34
C LYS A 172 10.60 3.48 -15.22
N ARG A 173 10.27 2.20 -15.43
CA ARG A 173 8.89 1.70 -15.33
C ARG A 173 8.34 1.83 -13.91
N LEU A 174 9.16 1.53 -12.90
CA LEU A 174 8.81 1.65 -11.49
C LEU A 174 8.54 3.11 -11.09
N HIS A 175 9.43 4.03 -11.48
CA HIS A 175 9.22 5.45 -11.23
C HIS A 175 7.91 5.92 -11.84
N ARG A 176 7.66 5.52 -13.09
CA ARG A 176 6.42 5.87 -13.79
C ARG A 176 5.19 5.31 -13.07
N PHE A 177 5.23 4.06 -12.63
CA PHE A 177 4.17 3.46 -11.83
C PHE A 177 3.87 4.28 -10.57
N PHE A 178 4.88 4.69 -9.81
CA PHE A 178 4.69 5.50 -8.60
C PHE A 178 4.11 6.89 -8.90
N GLU A 179 4.55 7.55 -9.97
CA GLU A 179 3.97 8.82 -10.42
C GLU A 179 2.50 8.65 -10.80
N ASP A 180 2.19 7.64 -11.62
CA ASP A 180 0.83 7.35 -12.06
C ASP A 180 -0.09 7.06 -10.86
N VAL A 181 0.38 6.28 -9.86
CA VAL A 181 -0.34 6.03 -8.61
C VAL A 181 -0.67 7.33 -7.87
N ARG A 182 0.33 8.20 -7.68
CA ARG A 182 0.14 9.48 -6.98
C ARG A 182 -0.84 10.39 -7.72
N VAL A 183 -0.74 10.44 -9.05
CA VAL A 183 -1.63 11.24 -9.90
C VAL A 183 -3.07 10.73 -9.81
N ASP A 184 -3.29 9.42 -10.00
CA ASP A 184 -4.64 8.84 -10.05
C ASP A 184 -5.33 8.82 -8.68
N LEU A 185 -4.55 8.75 -7.59
CA LEU A 185 -5.07 8.90 -6.22
C LEU A 185 -5.16 10.37 -5.78
N ARG A 186 -4.60 11.31 -6.55
CA ARG A 186 -4.46 12.73 -6.19
C ARG A 186 -3.72 12.94 -4.86
N LEU A 187 -2.70 12.13 -4.61
CA LEU A 187 -1.88 12.15 -3.41
C LEU A 187 -0.40 12.36 -3.80
N PRO A 188 0.02 13.59 -4.12
CA PRO A 188 1.38 13.85 -4.61
C PRO A 188 2.48 13.49 -3.60
N LEU A 189 2.15 13.51 -2.30
CA LEU A 189 3.05 13.18 -1.21
C LEU A 189 2.79 11.79 -0.62
N LEU A 190 2.06 10.91 -1.33
CA LEU A 190 1.80 9.55 -0.85
C LEU A 190 3.13 8.86 -0.48
N PRO A 191 3.29 8.42 0.78
CA PRO A 191 4.42 7.60 1.17
C PRO A 191 4.38 6.27 0.42
N ILE A 192 5.49 5.96 -0.25
CA ILE A 192 5.68 4.68 -0.95
C ILE A 192 6.91 4.04 -0.35
N VAL A 193 6.74 2.86 0.23
CA VAL A 193 7.84 2.04 0.76
C VAL A 193 8.05 0.89 -0.21
N GLN A 194 9.18 0.94 -0.92
CA GLN A 194 9.58 -0.14 -1.82
C GLN A 194 10.57 -1.08 -1.13
N VAL A 195 10.50 -2.36 -1.45
CA VAL A 195 11.45 -3.37 -1.00
C VAL A 195 12.43 -3.67 -2.13
N LYS A 196 13.73 -3.55 -1.83
CA LYS A 196 14.76 -4.03 -2.75
C LYS A 196 14.70 -5.55 -2.81
N CYS A 197 14.63 -6.12 -4.02
CA CYS A 197 14.67 -7.57 -4.20
C CYS A 197 15.88 -8.17 -3.46
N PRO A 198 15.68 -9.23 -2.65
CA PRO A 198 16.78 -9.98 -2.07
C PRO A 198 17.65 -10.54 -3.19
N ASN A 199 18.96 -10.28 -3.10
CA ASN A 199 19.98 -10.57 -4.12
C ASN A 199 19.70 -11.79 -5.02
N HIS A 200 19.37 -11.53 -6.29
CA HIS A 200 19.83 -12.36 -7.40
C HIS A 200 20.99 -11.58 -8.04
N ILE A 201 22.21 -11.99 -7.69
CA ILE A 201 23.58 -11.68 -8.21
C ILE A 201 23.77 -10.40 -9.07
N PRO A 202 24.80 -9.57 -8.77
CA PRO A 202 25.07 -8.30 -9.45
C PRO A 202 25.48 -8.50 -10.92
N ALA A 203 25.23 -7.46 -11.72
CA ALA A 203 26.15 -7.07 -12.80
C ALA A 203 26.78 -5.74 -12.39
#